data_AF-A0A2T1CPS7-F1
#
_entry.id   AF-A0A2T1CPS7-F1
#
_cell.length_a   1.000
_cell.length_b   1.000
_cell.length_c   1.000
_cell.angle_alpha   90.00
_cell.angle_beta   90.00
_cell.angle_gamma   90.00
#
_symmetry.space_group_name_H-M   'P 1'
#
loop_
_entity.id
_entity.type
_entity.pdbx_description
1 polymer ?
#
loop_
_entity_poly.entity_id
_entity_poly.type
_entity_poly.pdbx_seq_one_letter_code
_entity_poly.pdbx_strand_id
1 'polypeptide(L)'
;MRKITLALAIVTSILTYSSKCLANDFQELISGKQAPLTKQLKDLDDSWRQIAISGQYEMADLMKSWTSLFGANLYNNLYYTQGKTVKVNSETYVVAYRLASSGEPLNINSLFENLMGSVSGLAGGDCATIKSAEKITSETTIALSLLNLKTIGSLNNVRPFDLKADIAMLEKAEQQSKAACEQANLAAIESQTESNLQNLGSALQSYAEQNENKLPDMSSLETVKLALQEFVYDDSVFYHPETLEPYLVNSFLSAKNLTDLENGMEIVAFYEPNPSADGTIGVVYADGFYQRIAPEDWSAVKAASKLP
;
A
#
# COMPACT_ATOMS: atom_id res chain seq x y z
N MET A 1 -47.70 40.30 76.53
CA MET A 1 -48.07 40.31 75.10
C MET A 1 -47.14 41.26 74.35
N ARG A 2 -46.60 40.83 73.19
CA ARG A 2 -45.86 41.57 72.13
C ARG A 2 -44.51 42.22 72.55
N LYS A 3 -43.30 41.77 72.16
CA LYS A 3 -42.65 41.44 70.85
C LYS A 3 -42.69 42.60 69.84
N ILE A 4 -41.64 43.04 69.13
CA ILE A 4 -40.21 42.67 68.95
C ILE A 4 -39.52 43.87 68.24
N THR A 5 -38.24 44.10 68.54
CA THR A 5 -37.26 45.01 67.90
C THR A 5 -36.74 44.43 66.57
N LEU A 6 -36.44 45.23 65.53
CA LEU A 6 -35.23 45.04 64.70
C LEU A 6 -34.97 46.18 63.70
N ALA A 7 -33.73 46.66 63.68
CA ALA A 7 -33.09 47.41 62.61
C ALA A 7 -31.97 46.53 62.02
N LEU A 8 -31.71 46.56 60.70
CA LEU A 8 -30.34 46.52 60.15
C LEU A 8 -30.29 46.72 58.62
N ALA A 9 -29.33 47.55 58.20
CA ALA A 9 -28.86 47.71 56.83
C ALA A 9 -27.87 46.60 56.45
N ILE A 10 -27.90 46.12 55.19
CA ILE A 10 -26.83 45.29 54.62
C ILE A 10 -26.54 45.77 53.19
N VAL A 11 -25.35 46.37 53.02
CA VAL A 11 -24.67 46.65 51.77
C VAL A 11 -24.13 45.32 51.23
N THR A 12 -24.57 44.89 50.05
CA THR A 12 -24.07 43.69 49.38
C THR A 12 -22.96 44.08 48.41
N SER A 13 -21.72 43.88 48.85
CA SER A 13 -20.52 43.93 48.02
C SER A 13 -20.51 42.74 47.06
N ILE A 14 -20.51 43.02 45.76
CA ILE A 14 -20.27 42.05 44.69
C ILE A 14 -18.79 41.65 44.76
N LEU A 15 -18.51 40.54 45.44
CA LEU A 15 -17.25 39.83 45.31
C LEU A 15 -17.31 39.04 43.99
N THR A 16 -16.72 39.61 42.94
CA THR A 16 -16.28 38.85 41.77
C THR A 16 -15.23 37.84 42.23
N TYR A 17 -15.67 36.62 42.56
CA TYR A 17 -14.79 35.48 42.68
C TYR A 17 -14.26 35.16 41.28
N SER A 18 -13.11 35.74 40.93
CA SER A 18 -12.27 35.19 39.88
C SER A 18 -11.82 33.81 40.37
N SER A 19 -12.45 32.75 39.86
CA SER A 19 -11.95 31.39 40.01
C SER A 19 -10.47 31.43 39.62
N LYS A 20 -9.57 31.10 40.56
CA LYS A 20 -8.15 30.95 40.24
C LYS A 20 -8.07 30.00 39.05
N CYS A 21 -7.66 30.53 37.90
CA CYS A 21 -7.60 29.82 36.65
C CYS A 21 -6.49 28.76 36.77
N LEU A 22 -6.88 27.52 37.09
CA LEU A 22 -6.51 26.23 36.49
C LEU A 22 -5.11 26.04 35.85
N ALA A 23 -4.06 26.68 36.35
CA ALA A 23 -2.69 26.35 35.96
C ALA A 23 -2.21 25.04 36.61
N ASN A 24 -2.68 24.74 37.83
CA ASN A 24 -2.31 23.51 38.54
C ASN A 24 -2.87 22.25 37.86
N ASP A 25 -4.11 22.29 37.33
CA ASP A 25 -4.78 21.11 36.77
C ASP A 25 -4.05 20.55 35.53
N PHE A 26 -3.57 21.41 34.63
CA PHE A 26 -2.79 20.94 33.48
C PHE A 26 -1.41 20.43 33.91
N GLN A 27 -0.76 21.13 34.84
CA GLN A 27 0.55 20.73 35.36
C GLN A 27 0.48 19.37 36.08
N GLU A 28 -0.60 19.12 36.83
CA GLU A 28 -0.86 17.84 37.48
C GLU A 28 -1.16 16.72 36.47
N LEU A 29 -1.88 17.03 35.38
CA LEU A 29 -2.15 16.10 34.29
C LEU A 29 -0.87 15.67 33.56
N ILE A 30 -0.03 16.63 33.12
CA ILE A 30 1.23 16.34 32.42
C ILE A 30 2.32 15.80 33.36
N SER A 31 2.15 15.92 34.68
CA SER A 31 3.04 15.29 35.66
C SER A 31 2.81 13.78 35.79
N GLY A 32 1.74 13.24 35.21
CA GLY A 32 1.36 11.84 35.36
C GLY A 32 0.58 11.53 36.65
N LYS A 33 0.39 12.51 37.54
CA LYS A 33 -0.29 12.31 38.84
C LYS A 33 -1.79 12.04 38.67
N GLN A 34 -2.45 12.74 37.74
CA GLN A 34 -3.88 12.57 37.50
C GLN A 34 -4.19 11.39 36.57
N ALA A 35 -3.36 11.19 35.55
CA ALA A 35 -3.42 10.07 34.64
C ALA A 35 -1.99 9.69 34.22
N PRO A 36 -1.61 8.41 34.21
CA PRO A 36 -0.29 7.99 33.75
C PRO A 36 -0.01 8.49 32.33
N LEU A 37 1.21 8.99 32.07
CA LEU A 37 1.59 9.48 30.74
C LEU A 37 1.72 8.37 29.71
N THR A 38 2.02 7.16 30.18
CA THR A 38 2.13 5.95 29.38
C THR A 38 1.44 4.79 30.09
N LYS A 39 1.03 3.79 29.30
CA LYS A 39 0.50 2.50 29.76
C LYS A 39 1.00 1.41 28.83
N GLN A 40 0.91 0.14 29.24
CA GLN A 40 1.04 -0.98 28.33
C GLN A 40 -0.34 -1.51 27.93
N LEU A 41 -0.46 -2.12 26.75
CA LEU A 41 -1.73 -2.70 26.30
C LEU A 41 -2.25 -3.79 27.24
N LYS A 42 -1.38 -4.57 27.88
CA LYS A 42 -1.76 -5.58 28.87
C LYS A 42 -2.39 -5.01 30.14
N ASP A 43 -2.21 -3.71 30.41
CA ASP A 43 -2.77 -3.04 31.59
C ASP A 43 -4.21 -2.55 31.35
N LEU A 44 -4.74 -2.77 30.15
CA LEU A 44 -6.12 -2.44 29.80
C LEU A 44 -7.03 -3.64 30.07
N ASP A 45 -8.16 -3.38 30.72
CA ASP A 45 -9.19 -4.35 31.09
C ASP A 45 -10.52 -4.09 30.35
N ASP A 46 -11.57 -4.80 30.75
CA ASP A 46 -12.93 -4.72 30.20
C ASP A 46 -13.63 -3.36 30.41
N SER A 47 -13.10 -2.50 31.30
CA SER A 47 -13.59 -1.14 31.48
C SER A 47 -13.17 -0.20 30.35
N TRP A 48 -12.18 -0.60 29.55
CA TRP A 48 -11.68 0.20 28.44
C TRP A 48 -12.53 0.04 27.18
N ARG A 49 -12.61 1.12 26.41
CA ARG A 49 -13.21 1.14 25.08
C ARG A 49 -12.15 1.51 24.07
N GLN A 50 -12.12 0.76 22.99
CA GLN A 50 -11.48 1.20 21.77
C GLN A 50 -12.43 2.14 21.04
N ILE A 51 -11.89 3.25 20.53
CA ILE A 51 -12.59 4.19 19.66
C ILE A 51 -11.68 4.53 18.47
N ALA A 52 -12.28 4.76 17.32
CA ALA A 52 -11.61 5.27 16.13
C ALA A 52 -12.08 6.70 15.83
N ILE A 53 -11.16 7.64 15.68
CA ILE A 53 -11.52 9.03 15.34
C ILE A 53 -11.43 9.22 13.83
N SER A 54 -12.49 9.74 13.19
CA SER A 54 -12.45 10.13 11.77
C SER A 54 -13.04 11.51 11.53
N GLY A 55 -12.56 12.20 10.49
CA GLY A 55 -13.05 13.50 10.03
C GLY A 55 -11.93 14.53 9.88
N GLN A 56 -11.59 14.86 8.63
CA GLN A 56 -11.56 16.22 8.05
C GLN A 56 -10.88 16.33 6.67
N TYR A 57 -10.53 15.24 5.99
CA TYR A 57 -10.03 15.30 4.60
C TYR A 57 -10.48 14.07 3.80
N GLU A 58 -11.16 14.26 2.67
CA GLU A 58 -11.54 13.19 1.72
C GLU A 58 -10.30 12.43 1.20
N MET A 59 -9.16 13.12 1.12
CA MET A 59 -7.88 12.51 0.76
C MET A 59 -7.33 11.58 1.86
N ALA A 60 -7.73 11.79 3.12
CA ALA A 60 -7.40 10.86 4.20
C ALA A 60 -8.25 9.59 4.14
N ASP A 61 -9.46 9.62 3.58
CA ASP A 61 -10.27 8.40 3.39
C ASP A 61 -9.82 7.60 2.17
N LEU A 62 -9.40 8.27 1.07
CA LEU A 62 -8.68 7.60 -0.02
C LEU A 62 -7.39 6.96 0.49
N MET A 63 -6.56 7.73 1.20
CA MET A 63 -5.34 7.23 1.82
C MET A 63 -5.61 6.14 2.85
N LYS A 64 -6.73 6.16 3.60
CA LYS A 64 -7.12 5.05 4.49
C LYS A 64 -7.47 3.80 3.72
N SER A 65 -8.26 3.90 2.66
CA SER A 65 -8.61 2.74 1.83
C SER A 65 -7.34 2.08 1.25
N TRP A 66 -6.40 2.89 0.75
CA TRP A 66 -5.11 2.43 0.23
C TRP A 66 -4.15 1.94 1.32
N THR A 67 -3.96 2.69 2.41
CA THR A 67 -3.08 2.25 3.52
C THR A 67 -3.65 1.07 4.30
N SER A 68 -4.97 0.82 4.25
CA SER A 68 -5.58 -0.39 4.80
C SER A 68 -5.34 -1.62 3.93
N LEU A 69 -5.22 -1.44 2.61
CA LEU A 69 -4.81 -2.49 1.66
C LEU A 69 -3.32 -2.83 1.80
N PHE A 70 -2.48 -1.84 2.16
CA PHE A 70 -1.02 -1.99 2.26
C PHE A 70 -0.48 -1.94 3.70
N GLY A 71 -1.33 -2.16 4.71
CA GLY A 71 -0.95 -2.33 6.12
C GLY A 71 -0.28 -1.12 6.82
N ALA A 72 -0.11 0.00 6.13
CA ALA A 72 0.83 1.05 6.53
C ALA A 72 0.32 1.96 7.66
N ASN A 73 -0.97 1.95 8.02
CA ASN A 73 -1.50 2.88 9.04
C ASN A 73 -2.81 2.45 9.71
N LEU A 74 -2.88 1.21 10.21
CA LEU A 74 -4.06 0.73 10.95
C LEU A 74 -4.31 1.47 12.28
N TYR A 75 -3.32 2.24 12.79
CA TYR A 75 -3.30 2.71 14.18
C TYR A 75 -3.38 4.22 14.39
N ASN A 76 -3.19 5.03 13.35
CA ASN A 76 -3.08 6.49 13.53
C ASN A 76 -4.34 7.14 14.10
N ASN A 77 -5.47 6.41 14.08
CA ASN A 77 -6.76 6.88 14.57
C ASN A 77 -7.34 6.05 15.71
N LEU A 78 -6.58 5.10 16.27
CA LEU A 78 -7.07 4.16 17.28
C LEU A 78 -6.72 4.66 18.68
N TYR A 79 -7.74 4.79 19.52
CA TYR A 79 -7.62 5.32 20.87
C TYR A 79 -8.30 4.38 21.86
N TYR A 80 -7.73 4.29 23.06
CA TYR A 80 -8.24 3.53 24.18
C TYR A 80 -8.65 4.51 25.28
N THR A 81 -9.88 4.42 25.78
CA THR A 81 -10.36 5.32 26.84
C THR A 81 -11.29 4.60 27.82
N GLN A 82 -11.32 5.07 29.06
CA GLN A 82 -12.36 4.73 30.05
C GLN A 82 -13.51 5.75 30.07
N GLY A 83 -13.54 6.71 29.13
CA GLY A 83 -14.53 7.78 29.08
C GLY A 83 -14.32 8.89 30.13
N LYS A 84 -13.20 8.86 30.86
CA LYS A 84 -12.84 9.91 31.83
C LYS A 84 -12.54 11.22 31.09
N THR A 85 -12.96 12.33 31.67
CA THR A 85 -12.70 13.67 31.14
C THR A 85 -11.89 14.51 32.10
N VAL A 86 -11.09 15.41 31.57
CA VAL A 86 -10.36 16.44 32.33
C VAL A 86 -10.69 17.81 31.75
N LYS A 87 -10.76 18.82 32.63
CA LYS A 87 -10.89 20.21 32.20
C LYS A 87 -9.52 20.86 32.23
N VAL A 88 -9.13 21.43 31.10
CA VAL A 88 -7.91 22.23 30.98
C VAL A 88 -8.38 23.61 30.52
N ASN A 89 -8.25 24.61 31.39
CA ASN A 89 -8.88 25.92 31.20
C ASN A 89 -10.41 25.80 30.99
N SER A 90 -10.94 26.34 29.90
CA SER A 90 -12.36 26.30 29.53
C SER A 90 -12.75 25.13 28.62
N GLU A 91 -11.80 24.23 28.34
CA GLU A 91 -11.98 23.13 27.40
C GLU A 91 -12.05 21.78 28.13
N THR A 92 -12.88 20.88 27.61
CA THR A 92 -13.06 19.53 28.16
C THR A 92 -12.43 18.53 27.22
N TYR A 93 -11.54 17.71 27.76
CA TYR A 93 -10.82 16.69 27.02
C TYR A 93 -11.19 15.30 27.53
N VAL A 94 -11.34 14.34 26.63
CA VAL A 94 -11.35 12.92 26.98
C VAL A 94 -9.92 12.46 27.19
N VAL A 95 -9.68 11.77 28.30
CA VAL A 95 -8.43 11.08 28.58
C VAL A 95 -8.42 9.79 27.77
N ALA A 96 -7.56 9.73 26.77
CA ALA A 96 -7.39 8.56 25.92
C ALA A 96 -5.91 8.19 25.81
N TYR A 97 -5.63 7.00 25.31
CA TYR A 97 -4.29 6.52 25.03
C TYR A 97 -4.25 6.03 23.60
N ARG A 98 -3.16 6.29 22.89
CA ARG A 98 -2.92 5.77 21.54
C ARG A 98 -1.53 5.15 21.49
N LEU A 99 -1.24 4.33 20.49
CA LEU A 99 0.13 3.87 20.27
C LEU A 99 1.06 5.07 20.19
N ALA A 100 2.20 4.97 20.87
CA ALA A 100 3.25 5.96 20.69
C ALA A 100 3.61 5.97 19.20
N SER A 101 3.49 7.13 18.54
CA SER A 101 4.19 7.30 17.27
C SER A 101 5.65 7.04 17.61
N SER A 102 6.26 6.00 17.02
CA SER A 102 7.71 5.99 16.93
C SER A 102 8.07 7.36 16.37
N GLY A 103 8.95 8.10 17.04
CA GLY A 103 9.27 9.49 16.68
C GLY A 103 9.89 9.65 15.30
N GLU A 104 10.00 8.57 14.54
CA GLU A 104 10.30 8.52 13.12
C GLU A 104 9.13 9.18 12.38
N PRO A 105 9.31 10.36 11.76
CA PRO A 105 8.31 10.85 10.83
C PRO A 105 8.11 9.75 9.79
N LEU A 106 6.86 9.32 9.58
CA LEU A 106 6.49 8.54 8.41
C LEU A 106 7.10 9.27 7.21
N ASN A 107 8.17 8.73 6.66
CA ASN A 107 8.83 9.35 5.54
C ASN A 107 7.91 9.09 4.35
N ILE A 108 7.07 10.09 4.07
CA ILE A 108 6.09 10.04 2.99
C ILE A 108 6.80 9.79 1.67
N ASN A 109 8.05 10.24 1.50
CA ASN A 109 8.85 9.92 0.33
C ASN A 109 9.24 8.44 0.31
N SER A 110 9.66 7.82 1.42
CA SER A 110 9.94 6.36 1.40
C SER A 110 8.69 5.51 1.27
N LEU A 111 7.56 5.96 1.82
CA LEU A 111 6.26 5.32 1.61
C LEU A 111 5.88 5.44 0.14
N PHE A 112 5.98 6.64 -0.44
CA PHE A 112 5.67 6.91 -1.84
C PHE A 112 6.68 6.26 -2.80
N GLU A 113 7.95 6.11 -2.44
CA GLU A 113 8.99 5.41 -3.22
C GLU A 113 8.79 3.90 -3.17
N ASN A 114 8.47 3.32 -2.01
CA ASN A 114 8.11 1.90 -1.93
C ASN A 114 6.76 1.60 -2.63
N LEU A 115 5.85 2.57 -2.63
CA LEU A 115 4.48 2.44 -3.14
C LEU A 115 4.33 2.86 -4.61
N MET A 116 5.19 3.75 -5.14
CA MET A 116 5.23 4.15 -6.55
C MET A 116 6.40 3.51 -7.28
N GLY A 117 7.45 3.06 -6.59
CA GLY A 117 8.44 2.15 -7.15
C GLY A 117 7.77 0.88 -7.71
N SER A 118 6.75 0.36 -7.01
CA SER A 118 5.92 -0.76 -7.48
C SER A 118 4.95 -0.40 -8.61
N VAL A 119 4.63 0.88 -8.82
CA VAL A 119 3.72 1.37 -9.89
C VAL A 119 4.52 1.88 -11.10
N SER A 120 5.80 2.19 -10.93
CA SER A 120 6.67 2.73 -11.99
C SER A 120 7.44 1.65 -12.78
N GLY A 121 7.04 0.39 -12.69
CA GLY A 121 7.66 -0.70 -13.47
C GLY A 121 9.10 -1.02 -13.05
N LEU A 122 9.61 -0.40 -11.97
CA LEU A 122 10.86 -0.82 -11.35
C LEU A 122 10.56 -2.00 -10.42
N ALA A 123 10.53 -3.19 -11.02
CA ALA A 123 10.60 -4.46 -10.31
C ALA A 123 11.67 -4.36 -9.22
N GLY A 124 11.28 -4.45 -7.94
CA GLY A 124 12.25 -4.40 -6.85
C GLY A 124 11.78 -3.88 -5.51
N GLY A 125 10.51 -3.45 -5.37
CA GLY A 125 9.94 -3.29 -4.04
C GLY A 125 9.78 -4.66 -3.38
N ASP A 126 10.74 -5.06 -2.56
CA ASP A 126 10.65 -6.29 -1.77
C ASP A 126 9.41 -6.19 -0.88
N CYS A 127 8.39 -7.03 -1.11
CA CYS A 127 7.20 -7.08 -0.27
C CYS A 127 7.55 -7.38 1.20
N ALA A 128 8.76 -7.90 1.50
CA ALA A 128 9.27 -8.04 2.85
C ALA A 128 9.76 -6.71 3.47
N THR A 129 9.99 -5.67 2.67
CA THR A 129 10.37 -4.31 3.11
C THR A 129 9.20 -3.34 3.23
N ILE A 130 7.96 -3.80 3.03
CA ILE A 130 6.83 -3.14 3.71
C ILE A 130 7.17 -3.25 5.19
N LYS A 131 7.80 -2.21 5.75
CA LYS A 131 8.17 -2.14 7.16
C LYS A 131 6.86 -2.33 7.91
N SER A 132 6.62 -3.56 8.34
CA SER A 132 5.48 -3.92 9.14
C SER A 132 5.50 -2.94 10.29
N ALA A 133 4.43 -2.16 10.42
CA ALA A 133 4.26 -1.31 11.59
C ALA A 133 4.59 -2.17 12.81
N GLU A 134 5.51 -1.69 13.64
CA GLU A 134 6.12 -2.45 14.74
C GLU A 134 5.10 -3.38 15.41
N LYS A 135 5.37 -4.69 15.39
CA LYS A 135 4.38 -5.70 15.77
C LYS A 135 3.78 -5.34 17.13
N ILE A 136 2.47 -5.15 17.17
CA ILE A 136 1.78 -4.88 18.43
C ILE A 136 1.78 -6.13 19.28
N THR A 137 2.24 -5.98 20.51
CA THR A 137 2.28 -7.01 21.54
C THR A 137 1.57 -6.50 22.79
N SER A 138 1.36 -7.40 23.76
CA SER A 138 0.85 -7.04 25.08
C SER A 138 1.74 -6.01 25.80
N GLU A 139 3.03 -5.98 25.50
CA GLU A 139 4.02 -5.07 26.08
C GLU A 139 4.11 -3.72 25.35
N THR A 140 3.39 -3.56 24.24
CA THR A 140 3.41 -2.32 23.45
C THR A 140 2.93 -1.14 24.30
N THR A 141 3.74 -0.09 24.31
CA THR A 141 3.48 1.12 25.09
C THR A 141 2.54 2.05 24.34
N ILE A 142 1.49 2.48 25.02
CA ILE A 142 0.57 3.52 24.57
C ILE A 142 0.83 4.81 25.35
N ALA A 143 0.73 5.95 24.67
CA ALA A 143 0.95 7.27 25.23
C ALA A 143 -0.39 8.00 25.44
N LEU A 144 -0.45 8.80 26.51
CA LEU A 144 -1.58 9.66 26.83
C LEU A 144 -1.84 10.63 25.67
N SER A 145 -3.12 10.73 25.28
CA SER A 145 -3.63 11.67 24.31
C SER A 145 -4.88 12.33 24.86
N LEU A 146 -4.93 13.66 24.75
CA LEU A 146 -6.06 14.47 25.21
C LEU A 146 -6.90 14.85 24.00
N LEU A 147 -8.13 14.36 23.98
CA LEU A 147 -9.05 14.56 22.86
C LEU A 147 -10.04 15.67 23.21
N ASN A 148 -9.96 16.82 22.55
CA ASN A 148 -10.88 17.93 22.80
C ASN A 148 -12.28 17.58 22.25
N LEU A 149 -13.28 17.56 23.13
CA LEU A 149 -14.66 17.20 22.78
C LEU A 149 -15.34 18.18 21.82
N LYS A 150 -14.88 19.44 21.73
CA LYS A 150 -15.44 20.43 20.80
C LYS A 150 -14.90 20.29 19.38
N THR A 151 -13.71 19.72 19.23
CA THR A 151 -13.01 19.64 17.93
C THR A 151 -12.84 18.22 17.42
N ILE A 152 -13.14 17.21 18.24
CA ILE A 152 -13.17 15.83 17.78
C ILE A 152 -14.24 15.68 16.70
N GLY A 153 -13.87 15.03 15.60
CA GLY A 153 -14.81 14.71 14.52
C GLY A 153 -15.79 13.62 14.95
N SER A 154 -15.88 12.57 14.14
CA SER A 154 -16.71 11.41 14.45
C SER A 154 -15.95 10.40 15.30
N LEU A 155 -16.62 9.92 16.35
CA LEU A 155 -16.23 8.75 17.12
C LEU A 155 -16.86 7.52 16.49
N ASN A 156 -16.03 6.63 15.96
CA ASN A 156 -16.45 5.41 15.29
C ASN A 156 -15.90 4.18 16.01
N ASN A 157 -16.42 3.01 15.66
CA ASN A 157 -15.93 1.71 16.13
C ASN A 157 -15.77 1.64 17.67
N VAL A 158 -16.75 2.20 18.39
CA VAL A 158 -16.76 2.20 19.86
C VAL A 158 -17.09 0.78 20.33
N ARG A 159 -16.09 0.07 20.88
CA ARG A 159 -16.26 -1.32 21.36
C ARG A 159 -15.41 -1.60 22.59
N PRO A 160 -15.74 -2.64 23.38
CA PRO A 160 -14.86 -3.13 24.45
C PRO A 160 -13.46 -3.42 23.94
N PHE A 161 -12.45 -3.13 24.77
CA PHE A 161 -11.08 -3.55 24.49
C PHE A 161 -10.97 -5.07 24.54
N ASP A 162 -10.36 -5.66 23.51
CA ASP A 162 -10.05 -7.09 23.45
C ASP A 162 -8.69 -7.24 22.76
N LEU A 163 -7.63 -7.31 23.57
CA LEU A 163 -6.26 -7.42 23.08
C LEU A 163 -6.07 -8.62 22.15
N LYS A 164 -6.73 -9.75 22.44
CA LYS A 164 -6.57 -10.97 21.66
C LYS A 164 -7.23 -10.83 20.30
N ALA A 165 -8.47 -10.31 20.26
CA ALA A 165 -9.15 -10.04 19.00
C ALA A 165 -8.41 -8.98 18.17
N ASP A 166 -7.84 -7.96 18.83
CA ASP A 166 -7.08 -6.90 18.17
C ASP A 166 -5.81 -7.46 17.52
N ILE A 167 -4.97 -8.20 18.26
CA ILE A 167 -3.77 -8.83 17.71
C ILE A 167 -4.13 -9.76 16.53
N ALA A 168 -5.16 -10.60 16.67
CA ALA A 168 -5.57 -11.51 15.60
C ALA A 168 -6.05 -10.79 14.33
N MET A 169 -6.81 -9.70 14.49
CA MET A 169 -7.23 -8.86 13.37
C MET A 169 -6.04 -8.23 12.65
N LEU A 170 -4.99 -7.85 13.39
CA LEU A 170 -3.78 -7.24 12.83
C LEU A 170 -2.93 -8.24 12.08
N GLU A 171 -2.71 -9.42 12.66
CA GLU A 171 -2.00 -10.51 11.96
C GLU A 171 -2.72 -10.89 10.66
N LYS A 172 -4.06 -10.91 10.68
CA LYS A 172 -4.86 -11.13 9.47
C LYS A 172 -4.68 -10.01 8.44
N ALA A 173 -4.71 -8.74 8.87
CA ALA A 173 -4.55 -7.60 7.97
C ALA A 173 -3.14 -7.54 7.37
N GLU A 174 -2.10 -7.86 8.15
CA GLU A 174 -0.71 -8.00 7.68
C GLU A 174 -0.61 -9.10 6.62
N GLN A 175 -1.19 -10.28 6.88
CA GLN A 175 -1.19 -11.37 5.91
C GLN A 175 -1.92 -11.00 4.60
N GLN A 176 -3.05 -10.30 4.71
CA GLN A 176 -3.79 -9.81 3.54
C GLN A 176 -3.01 -8.77 2.76
N SER A 177 -2.35 -7.83 3.45
CA SER A 177 -1.49 -6.83 2.82
C SER A 177 -0.30 -7.46 2.12
N LYS A 178 0.33 -8.48 2.72
CA LYS A 178 1.43 -9.22 2.10
C LYS A 178 0.96 -9.92 0.83
N ALA A 179 -0.15 -10.66 0.91
CA ALA A 179 -0.72 -11.34 -0.26
C ALA A 179 -1.12 -10.36 -1.37
N ALA A 180 -1.70 -9.21 -1.02
CA ALA A 180 -2.05 -8.17 -1.99
C ALA A 180 -0.81 -7.54 -2.64
N CYS A 181 0.27 -7.33 -1.90
CA CYS A 181 1.55 -6.86 -2.45
C CYS A 181 2.14 -7.88 -3.43
N GLU A 182 2.20 -9.15 -3.04
CA GLU A 182 2.70 -10.23 -3.90
C GLU A 182 1.89 -10.32 -5.19
N GLN A 183 0.56 -10.25 -5.09
CA GLN A 183 -0.33 -10.25 -6.25
C GLN A 183 -0.11 -9.01 -7.15
N ALA A 184 0.07 -7.83 -6.57
CA ALA A 184 0.31 -6.61 -7.34
C ALA A 184 1.66 -6.66 -8.07
N ASN A 185 2.71 -7.20 -7.43
CA ASN A 185 4.02 -7.39 -8.04
C ASN A 185 3.94 -8.38 -9.22
N LEU A 186 3.25 -9.51 -9.06
CA LEU A 186 3.03 -10.47 -10.14
C LEU A 186 2.31 -9.82 -11.33
N ALA A 187 1.22 -9.08 -11.07
CA ALA A 187 0.48 -8.38 -12.13
C ALA A 187 1.33 -7.31 -12.84
N ALA A 188 2.21 -6.60 -12.11
CA ALA A 188 3.12 -5.62 -12.69
C ALA A 188 4.18 -6.29 -13.59
N ILE A 189 4.77 -7.40 -13.13
CA ILE A 189 5.69 -8.22 -13.92
C ILE A 189 5.00 -8.71 -15.20
N GLU A 190 3.80 -9.28 -15.09
CA GLU A 190 3.03 -9.77 -16.24
C GLU A 190 2.72 -8.66 -17.25
N SER A 191 2.28 -7.49 -16.77
CA SER A 191 2.00 -6.34 -17.62
C SER A 191 3.25 -5.81 -18.33
N GLN A 192 4.40 -5.79 -17.65
CA GLN A 192 5.66 -5.38 -18.25
C GLN A 192 6.15 -6.41 -19.27
N THR A 193 6.00 -7.71 -19.00
CA THR A 193 6.29 -8.79 -19.95
C THR A 193 5.44 -8.65 -21.22
N GLU A 194 4.13 -8.44 -21.08
CA GLU A 194 3.23 -8.18 -22.21
C GLU A 194 3.70 -6.97 -23.02
N SER A 195 3.97 -5.84 -22.35
CA SER A 195 4.43 -4.64 -23.02
C SER A 195 5.76 -4.87 -23.76
N ASN A 196 6.71 -5.59 -23.15
CA ASN A 196 7.99 -5.91 -23.77
C ASN A 196 7.79 -6.75 -25.04
N LEU A 197 7.00 -7.83 -24.96
CA LEU A 197 6.74 -8.70 -26.11
C LEU A 197 5.95 -8.00 -27.23
N GLN A 198 4.95 -7.18 -26.89
CA GLN A 198 4.23 -6.36 -27.88
C GLN A 198 5.14 -5.33 -28.55
N ASN A 199 6.06 -4.70 -27.81
CA ASN A 199 7.05 -3.80 -28.37
C ASN A 199 7.99 -4.53 -29.34
N LEU A 200 8.44 -5.75 -29.00
CA LEU A 200 9.25 -6.57 -29.90
C LEU A 200 8.49 -6.96 -31.18
N GLY A 201 7.22 -7.37 -31.05
CA GLY A 201 6.36 -7.67 -32.20
C GLY A 201 6.18 -6.46 -33.12
N SER A 202 5.88 -5.29 -32.55
CA SER A 202 5.71 -4.03 -33.29
C SER A 202 7.01 -3.59 -33.97
N ALA A 203 8.15 -3.73 -33.30
CA ALA A 203 9.46 -3.44 -33.87
C ALA A 203 9.80 -4.37 -35.04
N LEU A 204 9.46 -5.67 -34.91
CA LEU A 204 9.65 -6.64 -35.97
C LEU A 204 8.84 -6.29 -37.22
N GLN A 205 7.58 -5.87 -37.05
CA GLN A 205 6.74 -5.41 -38.15
C GLN A 205 7.28 -4.15 -38.81
N SER A 206 7.69 -3.16 -38.01
CA SER A 206 8.27 -1.90 -38.51
C SER A 206 9.54 -2.16 -39.32
N TYR A 207 10.37 -3.11 -38.87
CA TYR A 207 11.54 -3.58 -39.63
C TYR A 207 11.11 -4.18 -40.96
N ALA A 208 10.14 -5.10 -40.96
CA ALA A 208 9.67 -5.77 -42.18
C ALA A 208 9.10 -4.78 -43.20
N GLU A 209 8.31 -3.79 -42.75
CA GLU A 209 7.77 -2.74 -43.61
C GLU A 209 8.85 -1.94 -44.34
N GLN A 210 9.98 -1.65 -43.65
CA GLN A 210 11.12 -0.95 -44.25
C GLN A 210 12.01 -1.84 -45.13
N ASN A 211 11.86 -3.17 -45.06
CA ASN A 211 12.71 -4.15 -45.73
C ASN A 211 11.91 -5.06 -46.68
N GLU A 212 10.92 -4.52 -47.40
CA GLU A 212 10.13 -5.24 -48.41
C GLU A 212 9.43 -6.50 -47.84
N ASN A 213 8.87 -6.38 -46.63
CA ASN A 213 8.27 -7.45 -45.84
C ASN A 213 9.23 -8.57 -45.41
N LYS A 214 10.56 -8.37 -45.53
CA LYS A 214 11.55 -9.35 -45.11
C LYS A 214 11.87 -9.20 -43.61
N LEU A 215 11.77 -10.30 -42.88
CA LEU A 215 12.18 -10.39 -41.48
C LEU A 215 13.72 -10.34 -41.35
N PRO A 216 14.25 -9.86 -40.21
CA PRO A 216 15.68 -9.79 -39.98
C PRO A 216 16.30 -11.20 -39.83
N ASP A 217 17.61 -11.25 -39.66
CA ASP A 217 18.27 -12.49 -39.24
C ASP A 217 17.87 -12.84 -37.79
N MET A 218 16.99 -13.82 -37.64
CA MET A 218 16.47 -14.31 -36.36
C MET A 218 17.22 -15.55 -35.83
N SER A 219 18.45 -15.79 -36.30
CA SER A 219 19.26 -16.95 -35.86
C SER A 219 19.70 -16.86 -34.40
N SER A 220 19.85 -15.65 -33.85
CA SER A 220 20.13 -15.42 -32.44
C SER A 220 19.47 -14.14 -31.93
N LEU A 221 19.44 -13.94 -30.61
CA LEU A 221 18.91 -12.71 -30.05
C LEU A 221 19.78 -11.50 -30.43
N GLU A 222 21.10 -11.67 -30.48
CA GLU A 222 22.05 -10.60 -30.77
C GLU A 222 21.86 -10.04 -32.19
N THR A 223 21.62 -10.91 -33.17
CA THR A 223 21.34 -10.47 -34.55
C THR A 223 20.03 -9.70 -34.63
N VAL A 224 19.01 -10.15 -33.90
CA VAL A 224 17.73 -9.45 -33.82
C VAL A 224 17.86 -8.10 -33.11
N LYS A 225 18.58 -8.02 -31.97
CA LYS A 225 18.82 -6.76 -31.26
C LYS A 225 19.47 -5.73 -32.17
N LEU A 226 20.52 -6.12 -32.90
CA LEU A 226 21.20 -5.24 -33.86
C LEU A 226 20.27 -4.78 -34.98
N ALA A 227 19.39 -5.66 -35.48
CA ALA A 227 18.45 -5.32 -36.53
C ALA A 227 17.31 -4.40 -36.05
N LEU A 228 16.86 -4.55 -34.79
CA LEU A 228 15.72 -3.81 -34.23
C LEU A 228 16.11 -2.55 -33.45
N GLN A 229 17.41 -2.23 -33.32
CA GLN A 229 17.91 -1.10 -32.51
C GLN A 229 17.35 0.29 -32.92
N GLU A 230 16.88 0.43 -34.17
CA GLU A 230 16.25 1.68 -34.64
C GLU A 230 14.79 1.84 -34.16
N PHE A 231 14.17 0.74 -33.74
CA PHE A 231 12.77 0.66 -33.32
C PHE A 231 12.61 0.42 -31.81
N VAL A 232 13.62 -0.18 -31.18
CA VAL A 232 13.64 -0.47 -29.74
C VAL A 232 14.73 0.37 -29.08
N TYR A 233 14.32 1.40 -28.34
CA TYR A 233 15.25 2.34 -27.69
C TYR A 233 15.84 1.83 -26.37
N ASP A 234 15.15 0.90 -25.71
CA ASP A 234 15.56 0.33 -24.44
C ASP A 234 15.87 -1.16 -24.59
N ASP A 235 17.13 -1.51 -24.37
CA ASP A 235 17.61 -2.89 -24.40
C ASP A 235 16.91 -3.80 -23.39
N SER A 236 16.32 -3.24 -22.32
CA SER A 236 15.57 -4.00 -21.30
C SER A 236 14.36 -4.75 -21.88
N VAL A 237 13.82 -4.27 -23.01
CA VAL A 237 12.67 -4.85 -23.71
C VAL A 237 12.96 -6.28 -24.21
N PHE A 238 14.23 -6.64 -24.39
CA PHE A 238 14.63 -7.99 -24.83
C PHE A 238 14.71 -9.02 -23.68
N TYR A 239 14.47 -8.60 -22.44
CA TYR A 239 14.61 -9.46 -21.26
C TYR A 239 13.31 -9.53 -20.47
N HIS A 240 13.10 -10.66 -19.81
CA HIS A 240 12.02 -10.84 -18.86
C HIS A 240 12.28 -9.95 -17.62
N PRO A 241 11.31 -9.15 -17.15
CA PRO A 241 11.53 -8.13 -16.12
C PRO A 241 11.91 -8.70 -14.75
N GLU A 242 11.49 -9.93 -14.43
CA GLU A 242 11.84 -10.60 -13.17
C GLU A 242 13.14 -11.44 -13.27
N THR A 243 13.18 -12.43 -14.16
CA THR A 243 14.31 -13.37 -14.27
C THR A 243 15.54 -12.78 -14.95
N LEU A 244 15.39 -11.65 -15.66
CA LEU A 244 16.40 -11.03 -16.52
C LEU A 244 16.90 -11.98 -17.63
N GLU A 245 16.20 -13.08 -17.87
CA GLU A 245 16.52 -13.98 -18.95
C GLU A 245 16.06 -13.38 -20.28
N PRO A 246 16.83 -13.56 -21.36
CA PRO A 246 16.44 -13.10 -22.68
C PRO A 246 15.17 -13.82 -23.17
N TYR A 247 14.28 -13.09 -23.86
CA TYR A 247 13.25 -13.74 -24.66
C TYR A 247 13.89 -14.56 -25.77
N LEU A 248 13.29 -15.71 -26.06
CA LEU A 248 13.76 -16.60 -27.11
C LEU A 248 13.20 -16.17 -28.47
N VAL A 249 14.02 -16.31 -29.50
CA VAL A 249 13.68 -15.94 -30.89
C VAL A 249 13.38 -17.19 -31.72
N ASN A 250 12.41 -17.11 -32.62
CA ASN A 250 12.12 -18.19 -33.56
C ASN A 250 13.06 -18.14 -34.77
N SER A 251 14.09 -18.96 -34.78
CA SER A 251 15.06 -19.03 -35.89
C SER A 251 14.47 -19.53 -37.21
N PHE A 252 13.33 -20.22 -37.20
CA PHE A 252 12.62 -20.58 -38.44
C PHE A 252 12.23 -19.35 -39.25
N LEU A 253 12.00 -18.21 -38.62
CA LEU A 253 11.60 -16.96 -39.29
C LEU A 253 12.77 -16.19 -39.92
N SER A 254 14.03 -16.58 -39.66
CA SER A 254 15.20 -15.83 -40.11
C SER A 254 15.18 -15.59 -41.62
N ALA A 255 15.26 -14.30 -42.00
CA ALA A 255 15.28 -13.81 -43.38
C ALA A 255 14.07 -14.22 -44.25
N LYS A 256 12.98 -14.72 -43.67
CA LYS A 256 11.75 -15.05 -44.40
C LYS A 256 10.96 -13.79 -44.74
N ASN A 257 10.20 -13.85 -45.83
CA ASN A 257 9.23 -12.81 -46.13
C ASN A 257 7.95 -13.06 -45.34
N LEU A 258 7.44 -12.05 -44.65
CA LEU A 258 6.23 -12.11 -43.84
C LEU A 258 5.01 -12.49 -44.69
N THR A 259 4.94 -12.05 -45.96
CA THR A 259 3.82 -12.38 -46.86
C THR A 259 3.84 -13.82 -47.37
N ASP A 260 4.99 -14.49 -47.31
CA ASP A 260 5.16 -15.87 -47.76
C ASP A 260 4.90 -16.89 -46.64
N LEU A 261 4.64 -16.41 -45.42
CA LEU A 261 4.28 -17.25 -44.29
C LEU A 261 2.80 -17.67 -44.40
N GLU A 262 2.57 -18.91 -44.82
CA GLU A 262 1.28 -19.56 -44.62
C GLU A 262 0.96 -19.53 -43.11
N ASN A 263 -0.15 -18.88 -42.75
CA ASN A 263 -0.57 -18.61 -41.37
C ASN A 263 0.43 -17.78 -40.55
N GLY A 264 0.98 -16.68 -41.08
CA GLY A 264 1.86 -15.77 -40.32
C GLY A 264 1.32 -15.31 -38.95
N MET A 265 -0.01 -15.22 -38.80
CA MET A 265 -0.69 -14.89 -37.53
C MET A 265 -0.58 -16.01 -36.46
N GLU A 266 -0.16 -17.22 -36.84
CA GLU A 266 -0.04 -18.39 -35.94
C GLU A 266 1.42 -18.77 -35.67
N ILE A 267 2.39 -18.08 -36.27
CA ILE A 267 3.82 -18.38 -36.08
C ILE A 267 4.41 -17.44 -35.03
N VAL A 268 4.77 -18.00 -33.88
CA VAL A 268 5.44 -17.30 -32.79
C VAL A 268 6.79 -16.74 -33.27
N ALA A 269 7.05 -15.47 -33.01
CA ALA A 269 8.30 -14.79 -33.29
C ALA A 269 9.20 -14.68 -32.06
N PHE A 270 8.63 -14.29 -30.91
CA PHE A 270 9.31 -14.23 -29.62
C PHE A 270 8.49 -14.92 -28.52
N TYR A 271 9.15 -15.49 -27.53
CA TYR A 271 8.49 -16.17 -26.41
C TYR A 271 9.34 -16.18 -25.14
N GLU A 272 8.68 -16.34 -24.00
CA GLU A 272 9.37 -16.52 -22.71
C GLU A 272 10.16 -17.84 -22.67
N PRO A 273 11.36 -17.86 -22.06
CA PRO A 273 12.15 -19.07 -21.90
C PRO A 273 11.52 -20.08 -20.94
N ASN A 274 10.78 -19.59 -19.94
CA ASN A 274 10.17 -20.37 -18.87
C ASN A 274 8.71 -19.91 -18.66
N PRO A 275 7.80 -20.81 -18.24
CA PRO A 275 6.45 -20.42 -17.84
C PRO A 275 6.43 -19.42 -16.69
N SER A 276 5.45 -18.52 -16.69
CA SER A 276 5.12 -17.60 -15.60
C SER A 276 4.58 -18.34 -14.37
N ALA A 277 4.36 -17.63 -13.26
CA ALA A 277 3.89 -18.20 -11.99
C ALA A 277 2.53 -18.93 -12.08
N ASP A 278 1.69 -18.54 -13.04
CA ASP A 278 0.42 -19.20 -13.35
C ASP A 278 0.56 -20.43 -14.28
N GLY A 279 1.78 -20.71 -14.74
CA GLY A 279 2.12 -21.79 -15.66
C GLY A 279 1.97 -21.44 -17.15
N THR A 280 1.49 -20.24 -17.50
CA THR A 280 1.34 -19.83 -18.90
C THR A 280 2.66 -19.31 -19.49
N ILE A 281 2.76 -19.31 -20.82
CA ILE A 281 3.90 -18.75 -21.56
C ILE A 281 3.41 -17.58 -22.42
N GLY A 282 4.02 -16.43 -22.23
CA GLY A 282 3.86 -15.24 -23.06
C GLY A 282 4.58 -15.43 -24.39
N VAL A 283 3.83 -15.21 -25.47
CA VAL A 283 4.34 -15.26 -26.84
C VAL A 283 3.90 -14.02 -27.59
N VAL A 284 4.66 -13.64 -28.61
CA VAL A 284 4.20 -12.73 -29.64
C VAL A 284 4.38 -13.39 -31.01
N TYR A 285 3.34 -13.30 -31.83
CA TYR A 285 3.30 -13.85 -33.18
C TYR A 285 3.99 -12.93 -34.18
N ALA A 286 4.29 -13.43 -35.38
CA ALA A 286 4.98 -12.66 -36.43
C ALA A 286 4.16 -11.45 -36.93
N ASP A 287 2.86 -11.44 -36.68
CA ASP A 287 1.94 -10.31 -36.91
C ASP A 287 1.85 -9.33 -35.72
N GLY A 288 2.73 -9.47 -34.72
CA GLY A 288 2.78 -8.60 -33.56
C GLY A 288 1.72 -8.88 -32.49
N PHE A 289 0.82 -9.85 -32.69
CA PHE A 289 -0.19 -10.18 -31.69
C PHE A 289 0.44 -10.88 -30.48
N TYR A 290 0.13 -10.41 -29.28
CA TYR A 290 0.57 -11.02 -28.02
C TYR A 290 -0.49 -11.97 -27.47
N GLN A 291 -0.06 -13.10 -26.91
CA GLN A 291 -0.94 -14.04 -26.24
C GLN A 291 -0.23 -14.77 -25.08
N ARG A 292 -1.00 -15.09 -24.03
CA ARG A 292 -0.63 -16.09 -23.01
C ARG A 292 -1.11 -17.47 -23.44
N ILE A 293 -0.20 -18.43 -23.48
CA ILE A 293 -0.47 -19.82 -23.88
C ILE A 293 -0.51 -20.70 -22.63
N ALA A 294 -1.61 -21.44 -22.46
CA ALA A 294 -1.77 -22.40 -21.37
C ALA A 294 -0.81 -23.60 -21.52
N PRO A 295 -0.38 -24.24 -20.42
CA PRO A 295 0.52 -25.39 -20.46
C PRO A 295 0.09 -26.50 -21.42
N GLU A 296 -1.21 -26.79 -21.47
CA GLU A 296 -1.83 -27.82 -22.30
C GLU A 296 -1.76 -27.52 -23.80
N ASP A 297 -1.77 -26.25 -24.19
CA ASP A 297 -1.75 -25.80 -25.59
C ASP A 297 -0.33 -25.58 -26.11
N TRP A 298 0.65 -25.43 -25.22
CA TRP A 298 2.02 -25.06 -25.59
C TRP A 298 2.67 -26.04 -26.56
N SER A 299 2.44 -27.34 -26.40
CA SER A 299 2.98 -28.34 -27.33
C SER A 299 2.44 -28.19 -28.76
N ALA A 300 1.18 -27.78 -28.91
CA ALA A 300 0.57 -27.56 -30.22
C ALA A 300 1.11 -26.27 -30.86
N VAL A 301 1.21 -25.19 -30.07
CA VAL A 301 1.77 -23.90 -30.52
C VAL A 301 3.22 -24.07 -30.98
N LYS A 302 4.06 -24.80 -30.22
CA LYS A 302 5.43 -25.12 -30.62
C LYS A 302 5.50 -25.81 -31.97
N ALA A 303 4.69 -26.84 -32.18
CA ALA A 303 4.66 -27.59 -33.42
C ALA A 303 4.21 -26.72 -34.61
N ALA A 304 3.15 -25.92 -34.43
CA ALA A 304 2.64 -25.00 -35.45
C ALA A 304 3.67 -23.92 -35.82
N SER A 305 4.36 -23.38 -34.83
CA SER A 305 5.36 -22.32 -34.99
C SER A 305 6.76 -22.83 -35.39
N LYS A 306 6.94 -24.16 -35.50
CA LYS A 306 8.23 -24.81 -35.80
C LYS A 306 9.34 -24.44 -34.81
N LEU A 307 8.96 -24.31 -33.54
CA LEU A 307 9.88 -24.09 -32.43
C LEU A 307 10.59 -25.40 -32.04
N PRO A 308 11.81 -25.32 -31.47
CA PRO A 308 12.54 -26.49 -30.97
C PRO A 308 11.88 -27.17 -29.76
#